data_AF-A0A928U808-F1
#
_entry.id   AF-A0A928U808-F1
#
_cell.length_a   1.000
_cell.length_b   1.000
_cell.length_c   1.000
_cell.angle_alpha   90.00
_cell.angle_beta   90.00
_cell.angle_gamma   90.00
#
_symmetry.space_group_name_H-M   'P 1'
#
loop_
_entity.id
_entity.type
_entity.pdbx_description
1 polymer ?
#
loop_
_entity_poly.entity_id
_entity_poly.type
_entity_poly.pdbx_seq_one_letter_code
_entity_poly.pdbx_strand_id
1 'polypeptide(L)'
;MVKRGGSNLSNLINRLAVGAYVYPGWHACPERDRNFPPGWCEWNLVLNAPSRFAEHNQPRIPLYGPYDDSLPPTSQKQVCLAREYGIDFFVHGFFWSRGKRVLGAALDNGFLGKDGGGDFPFSLMWSNRMPRGVLPVRHDHGHEIDPGRLVYTDPDDFMELIQYLEERYFSRTNYFLIDNMPLFSIFDSAFFLRQLGVDLACKAIKRAKEYLVRKGYRGLHIMAINPPVTMIMEFKKAGFDSLSHYVWLPEWKGGCLQDYGELTGIRSGEWNYFAEGSNLAYYPSVSPGWDASPRGELHGNQKPFRYPWWPIVVNEHPGLFSGFLRKAIHYTMRNNTTPLCFIASWNEWSEGHYLEPDARFGTAWLEAVRKEKHNAI
;
A
#
# COMPACT_ATOMS: atom_id res chain seq x y z
N MET A 1 -8.28 16.47 32.36
CA MET A 1 -8.64 17.34 31.21
C MET A 1 -7.36 17.99 30.68
N VAL A 2 -6.62 17.26 29.84
CA VAL A 2 -5.38 17.79 29.24
C VAL A 2 -5.79 18.47 27.94
N LYS A 3 -5.57 19.79 27.85
CA LYS A 3 -5.77 20.56 26.63
C LYS A 3 -4.86 19.98 25.55
N ARG A 4 -5.45 19.34 24.53
CA ARG A 4 -4.74 18.95 23.31
C ARG A 4 -4.31 20.24 22.62
N GLY A 5 -3.02 20.57 22.70
CA GLY A 5 -2.42 21.62 21.90
C GLY A 5 -2.59 21.26 20.44
N GLY A 6 -3.20 22.15 19.67
CA GLY A 6 -3.37 21.99 18.23
C GLY A 6 -2.01 21.93 17.56
N SER A 7 -1.58 20.72 17.17
CA SER A 7 -0.51 20.52 16.20
C SER A 7 -1.01 20.91 14.81
N ASN A 8 -0.09 21.42 13.99
CA ASN A 8 -0.23 21.95 12.61
C ASN A 8 -1.04 21.14 11.57
N LEU A 9 -1.70 20.04 11.95
CA LEU A 9 -2.53 19.22 11.05
C LEU A 9 -3.81 19.93 10.58
N SER A 10 -4.31 20.92 11.30
CA SER A 10 -5.50 21.68 10.87
C SER A 10 -5.29 22.49 9.59
N ASN A 11 -4.04 22.76 9.19
CA ASN A 11 -3.70 23.46 7.95
C ASN A 11 -3.52 22.53 6.73
N LEU A 12 -3.56 21.21 6.89
CA LEU A 12 -3.58 20.27 5.75
C LEU A 12 -4.97 20.12 5.12
N ILE A 13 -6.04 20.52 5.80
CA ILE A 13 -7.42 20.17 5.43
C ILE A 13 -7.89 20.79 4.10
N ASN A 14 -7.15 21.75 3.53
CA ASN A 14 -7.40 22.33 2.20
C ASN A 14 -6.24 22.16 1.21
N ARG A 15 -5.22 21.35 1.53
CA ARG A 15 -4.05 21.13 0.66
C ARG A 15 -4.00 19.67 0.24
N LEU A 16 -3.66 19.45 -1.03
CA LEU A 16 -3.34 18.14 -1.59
C LEU A 16 -2.41 17.36 -0.66
N ALA A 17 -2.82 16.16 -0.27
CA ALA A 17 -1.96 15.20 0.41
C ALA A 17 -1.56 14.05 -0.52
N VAL A 18 -0.29 13.67 -0.48
CA VAL A 18 0.28 12.54 -1.24
C VAL A 18 0.80 11.51 -0.25
N GLY A 19 0.14 10.35 -0.21
CA GLY A 19 0.55 9.22 0.62
C GLY A 19 1.38 8.20 -0.16
N ALA A 20 2.34 7.54 0.49
CA ALA A 20 3.03 6.39 -0.11
C ALA A 20 2.79 5.13 0.73
N TYR A 21 2.44 4.02 0.07
CA TYR A 21 2.34 2.74 0.76
C TYR A 21 3.72 2.22 1.16
N VAL A 22 3.85 1.60 2.33
CA VAL A 22 5.10 1.04 2.85
C VAL A 22 4.93 -0.46 3.11
N TYR A 23 5.75 -1.26 2.44
CA TYR A 23 5.85 -2.69 2.65
C TYR A 23 6.79 -2.99 3.83
N PRO A 24 6.37 -3.76 4.85
CA PRO A 24 7.17 -4.00 6.05
C PRO A 24 8.04 -5.27 5.98
N GLY A 25 8.44 -5.72 4.79
CA GLY A 25 9.05 -7.05 4.59
C GLY A 25 10.58 -7.09 4.46
N TRP A 26 11.28 -6.03 4.86
CA TRP A 26 12.74 -5.87 4.67
C TRP A 26 13.58 -6.21 5.91
N HIS A 27 13.03 -7.00 6.83
CA HIS A 27 13.73 -7.54 8.00
C HIS A 27 13.45 -9.03 8.15
N ALA A 28 14.33 -9.74 8.87
CA ALA A 28 14.06 -11.10 9.29
C ALA A 28 12.96 -11.10 10.37
N CYS A 29 12.05 -12.08 10.33
CA CYS A 29 11.04 -12.20 11.38
C CYS A 29 10.80 -13.66 11.76
N PRO A 30 10.55 -13.97 13.05
CA PRO A 30 10.42 -15.35 13.52
C PRO A 30 9.35 -16.16 12.79
N GLU A 31 8.26 -15.51 12.37
CA GLU A 31 7.19 -16.19 11.65
C GLU A 31 7.63 -16.65 10.26
N ARG A 32 8.53 -15.92 9.60
CA ARG A 32 9.12 -16.27 8.31
C ARG A 32 10.25 -17.27 8.50
N ASP A 33 11.17 -17.05 9.43
CA ASP A 33 12.35 -17.91 9.67
C ASP A 33 12.01 -19.39 9.93
N ARG A 34 10.76 -19.75 10.25
CA ARG A 34 10.31 -21.15 10.29
C ARG A 34 10.37 -21.87 8.95
N ASN A 35 10.22 -21.13 7.84
CA ASN A 35 10.19 -21.66 6.48
C ASN A 35 11.39 -21.19 5.63
N PHE A 36 12.24 -20.32 6.18
CA PHE A 36 13.40 -19.73 5.50
C PHE A 36 14.68 -19.90 6.34
N PRO A 37 15.88 -19.83 5.75
CA PRO A 37 17.11 -19.79 6.53
C PRO A 37 17.11 -18.63 7.53
N PRO A 38 17.75 -18.76 8.71
CA PRO A 38 17.87 -17.66 9.67
C PRO A 38 18.43 -16.39 9.04
N GLY A 39 17.80 -15.24 9.35
CA GLY A 39 18.22 -13.93 8.82
C GLY A 39 17.72 -13.62 7.42
N TRP A 40 16.83 -14.44 6.85
CA TRP A 40 16.29 -14.24 5.51
C TRP A 40 15.27 -13.10 5.45
N CYS A 41 15.34 -12.30 4.39
CA CYS A 41 14.32 -11.34 4.00
C CYS A 41 14.22 -11.24 2.47
N GLU A 42 13.29 -10.43 1.94
CA GLU A 42 13.08 -10.38 0.48
C GLU A 42 14.24 -9.73 -0.30
N TRP A 43 15.21 -9.08 0.37
CA TRP A 43 16.45 -8.65 -0.30
C TRP A 43 17.19 -9.80 -0.97
N ASN A 44 17.11 -11.01 -0.41
CA ASN A 44 17.68 -12.20 -1.03
C ASN A 44 17.06 -12.50 -2.40
N LEU A 45 15.78 -12.17 -2.62
CA LEU A 45 15.09 -12.35 -3.90
C LEU A 45 15.49 -11.25 -4.89
N VAL A 46 15.46 -9.99 -4.43
CA VAL A 46 15.71 -8.81 -5.26
C VAL A 46 17.14 -8.80 -5.79
N LEU A 47 18.13 -8.98 -4.92
CA LEU A 47 19.54 -8.86 -5.28
C LEU A 47 20.06 -10.04 -6.13
N ASN A 48 19.37 -11.18 -6.09
CA ASN A 48 19.70 -12.36 -6.88
C ASN A 48 18.73 -12.59 -8.06
N ALA A 49 17.85 -11.63 -8.36
CA ALA A 49 16.87 -11.77 -9.43
C ALA A 49 17.57 -11.82 -10.80
N PRO A 50 17.42 -12.91 -11.57
CA PRO A 50 18.01 -13.00 -12.89
C PRO A 50 17.22 -12.15 -13.90
N SER A 51 17.93 -11.65 -14.90
CA SER A 51 17.29 -11.18 -16.12
C SER A 51 16.56 -12.35 -16.81
N ARG A 52 15.33 -12.11 -17.29
CA ARG A 52 14.44 -13.14 -17.87
C ARG A 52 14.23 -12.96 -19.38
N PHE A 53 14.60 -11.81 -19.91
CA PHE A 53 14.52 -11.45 -21.32
C PHE A 53 15.48 -10.28 -21.59
N ALA A 54 15.80 -10.03 -22.87
CA ALA A 54 16.66 -8.90 -23.25
C ALA A 54 16.09 -7.57 -22.72
N GLU A 55 16.95 -6.69 -22.21
CA GLU A 55 16.57 -5.42 -21.57
C GLU A 55 15.72 -5.54 -20.28
N HIS A 56 15.59 -6.73 -19.69
CA HIS A 56 14.93 -6.88 -18.39
C HIS A 56 15.79 -6.23 -17.29
N ASN A 57 15.24 -5.20 -16.63
CA ASN A 57 15.89 -4.46 -15.55
C ASN A 57 15.91 -5.28 -14.24
N GLN A 58 16.65 -6.38 -14.21
CA GLN A 58 16.92 -7.20 -13.03
C GLN A 58 18.39 -7.64 -12.98
N PRO A 59 19.00 -7.69 -11.78
CA PRO A 59 18.43 -7.29 -10.49
C PRO A 59 18.28 -5.77 -10.36
N ARG A 60 17.19 -5.31 -9.71
CA ARG A 60 17.04 -3.90 -9.33
C ARG A 60 17.86 -3.61 -8.08
N ILE A 61 18.76 -2.62 -8.15
CA ILE A 61 19.72 -2.32 -7.08
C ILE A 61 19.34 -1.02 -6.35
N PRO A 62 19.11 -1.05 -5.02
CA PRO A 62 18.90 0.15 -4.23
C PRO A 62 20.17 1.01 -4.18
N LEU A 63 20.03 2.32 -4.41
CA LEU A 63 21.16 3.25 -4.48
C LEU A 63 21.98 3.29 -3.18
N TYR A 64 21.31 3.14 -2.04
CA TYR A 64 21.93 3.15 -0.71
C TYR A 64 22.17 1.75 -0.13
N GLY A 65 22.01 0.71 -0.94
CA GLY A 65 22.13 -0.69 -0.51
C GLY A 65 20.87 -1.22 0.22
N PRO A 66 20.84 -2.55 0.48
CA PRO A 66 19.77 -3.16 1.26
C PRO A 66 19.81 -2.67 2.71
N TYR A 67 18.66 -2.70 3.36
CA TYR A 67 18.49 -2.23 4.73
C TYR A 67 17.58 -3.17 5.54
N ASP A 68 17.60 -3.00 6.86
CA ASP A 68 16.63 -3.57 7.78
C ASP A 68 15.64 -2.48 8.20
N ASP A 69 14.36 -2.64 7.84
CA ASP A 69 13.29 -1.67 8.13
C ASP A 69 12.78 -1.73 9.58
N SER A 70 13.22 -2.70 10.39
CA SER A 70 12.96 -2.73 11.83
C SER A 70 13.85 -1.78 12.63
N LEU A 71 14.86 -1.17 11.99
CA LEU A 71 15.81 -0.26 12.62
C LEU A 71 15.34 1.21 12.48
N PRO A 72 15.25 1.97 13.60
CA PRO A 72 14.87 3.39 13.54
C PRO A 72 15.68 4.26 12.56
N PRO A 73 17.02 4.12 12.43
CA PRO A 73 17.79 4.90 11.46
C PRO A 73 17.37 4.70 10.00
N THR A 74 16.82 3.53 9.65
CA THR A 74 16.27 3.27 8.32
C THR A 74 15.05 4.16 8.08
N SER A 75 14.08 4.12 9.00
CA SER A 75 12.88 4.97 8.92
C SER A 75 13.20 6.46 8.95
N GLN A 76 14.21 6.88 9.72
CA GLN A 76 14.64 8.27 9.75
C GLN A 76 15.10 8.75 8.37
N LYS A 77 15.96 7.98 7.69
CA LYS A 77 16.42 8.29 6.32
C LYS A 77 15.25 8.34 5.34
N GLN A 78 14.34 7.37 5.43
CA GLN A 78 13.16 7.31 4.56
C GLN A 78 12.26 8.53 4.75
N VAL A 79 12.00 8.93 6.00
CA VAL A 79 11.20 10.12 6.33
C VAL A 79 11.88 11.41 5.87
N CYS A 80 13.21 11.53 5.98
CA CYS A 80 13.94 12.68 5.46
C CYS A 80 13.72 12.85 3.95
N LEU A 81 13.88 11.76 3.18
CA LEU A 81 13.62 11.78 1.74
C LEU A 81 12.14 12.04 1.43
N ALA A 82 11.22 11.39 2.14
CA ALA A 82 9.79 11.57 1.96
C ALA A 82 9.39 13.05 2.10
N ARG A 83 9.87 13.71 3.15
CA ARG A 83 9.66 15.16 3.37
C ARG A 83 10.26 16.01 2.27
N GLU A 84 11.51 15.75 1.90
CA GLU A 84 12.23 16.52 0.89
C GLU A 84 11.53 16.48 -0.47
N TYR A 85 10.95 15.33 -0.82
CA TYR A 85 10.36 15.08 -2.13
C TYR A 85 8.83 15.13 -2.16
N GLY A 86 8.20 15.57 -1.07
CA GLY A 86 6.79 15.92 -1.07
C GLY A 86 5.82 14.78 -0.78
N ILE A 87 6.26 13.69 -0.16
CA ILE A 87 5.36 12.71 0.46
C ILE A 87 4.91 13.25 1.82
N ASP A 88 3.60 13.27 2.06
CA ASP A 88 3.01 13.85 3.28
C ASP A 88 2.83 12.82 4.40
N PHE A 89 2.64 11.56 4.04
CA PHE A 89 2.41 10.49 5.01
C PHE A 89 2.71 9.12 4.42
N PHE A 90 2.95 8.14 5.30
CA PHE A 90 3.10 6.74 4.92
C PHE A 90 1.85 5.93 5.25
N VAL A 91 1.53 4.95 4.41
CA VAL A 91 0.50 3.94 4.66
C VAL A 91 1.18 2.60 4.91
N HIS A 92 1.36 2.23 6.17
CA HIS A 92 2.05 0.98 6.49
C HIS A 92 1.13 -0.23 6.27
N GLY A 93 1.64 -1.23 5.57
CA GLY A 93 1.03 -2.55 5.51
C GLY A 93 0.96 -3.15 6.91
N PHE A 94 -0.23 -3.57 7.32
CA PHE A 94 -0.51 -4.08 8.65
C PHE A 94 -1.08 -5.50 8.55
N PHE A 95 -0.35 -6.50 9.05
CA PHE A 95 -0.80 -7.89 9.04
C PHE A 95 -1.43 -8.27 10.37
N TRP A 96 -2.67 -8.75 10.30
CA TRP A 96 -3.46 -9.21 11.43
C TRP A 96 -4.32 -10.40 11.02
N SER A 97 -4.40 -11.40 11.90
CA SER A 97 -5.44 -12.44 11.87
C SER A 97 -5.66 -12.96 13.29
N ARG A 98 -6.82 -12.68 13.88
CA ARG A 98 -7.23 -13.22 15.19
C ARG A 98 -6.16 -13.09 16.28
N GLY A 99 -5.70 -11.86 16.51
CA GLY A 99 -4.65 -11.55 17.49
C GLY A 99 -3.22 -11.78 17.00
N LYS A 100 -3.01 -12.53 15.91
CA LYS A 100 -1.68 -12.78 15.36
C LYS A 100 -1.23 -11.65 14.44
N ARG A 101 -0.04 -11.12 14.68
CA ARG A 101 0.66 -10.16 13.82
C ARG A 101 1.91 -10.78 13.19
N VAL A 102 2.31 -10.23 12.05
CA VAL A 102 3.55 -10.60 11.33
C VAL A 102 4.17 -9.32 10.76
N LEU A 103 5.50 -9.28 10.60
CA LEU A 103 6.23 -8.11 10.08
C LEU A 103 6.02 -6.81 10.88
N GLY A 104 5.61 -6.91 12.15
CA GLY A 104 5.26 -5.74 12.97
C GLY A 104 6.45 -4.84 13.32
N ALA A 105 7.68 -5.39 13.30
CA ALA A 105 8.86 -4.67 13.76
C ALA A 105 9.22 -3.45 12.89
N ALA A 106 8.93 -3.49 11.59
CA ALA A 106 9.14 -2.35 10.71
C ALA A 106 8.35 -1.11 11.16
N LEU A 107 7.10 -1.30 11.56
CA LEU A 107 6.27 -0.22 12.09
C LEU A 107 6.60 0.09 13.55
N ASP A 108 6.61 -0.93 14.41
CA ASP A 108 6.63 -0.72 15.87
C ASP A 108 8.01 -0.32 16.39
N ASN A 109 9.09 -0.91 15.83
CA ASN A 109 10.46 -0.66 16.24
C ASN A 109 11.17 0.32 15.30
N GLY A 110 10.96 0.18 13.98
CA GLY A 110 11.56 1.06 12.98
C GLY A 110 10.90 2.44 12.99
N PHE A 111 9.69 2.52 12.43
CA PHE A 111 9.02 3.80 12.19
C PHE A 111 8.53 4.50 13.48
N LEU A 112 7.90 3.77 14.40
CA LEU A 112 7.37 4.33 15.65
C LEU A 112 8.37 4.26 16.82
N GLY A 113 9.52 3.62 16.61
CA GLY A 113 10.57 3.53 17.60
C GLY A 113 11.20 4.87 17.90
N LYS A 114 11.98 4.89 18.99
CA LYS A 114 12.75 6.08 19.39
C LYS A 114 13.70 6.45 18.25
N ASP A 115 13.70 7.73 17.86
CA ASP A 115 14.53 8.27 16.79
C ASP A 115 14.23 7.68 15.39
N GLY A 116 13.06 7.06 15.21
CA GLY A 116 12.58 6.53 13.94
C GLY A 116 11.94 7.58 13.03
N GLY A 117 10.66 7.39 12.70
CA GLY A 117 9.87 8.29 11.86
C GLY A 117 9.43 9.60 12.53
N GLY A 118 9.62 9.72 13.86
CA GLY A 118 9.33 10.94 14.62
C GLY A 118 7.87 11.35 14.54
N ASP A 119 7.61 12.59 14.13
CA ASP A 119 6.28 13.18 13.93
C ASP A 119 5.76 13.05 12.49
N PHE A 120 6.44 12.29 11.61
CA PHE A 120 5.98 12.09 10.25
C PHE A 120 4.61 11.41 10.24
N PRO A 121 3.62 11.95 9.49
CA PRO A 121 2.28 11.38 9.52
C PRO A 121 2.21 9.96 8.94
N PHE A 122 1.32 9.13 9.47
CA PHE A 122 1.12 7.78 8.96
C PHE A 122 -0.32 7.28 9.12
N SER A 123 -0.72 6.32 8.30
CA SER A 123 -1.94 5.52 8.47
C SER A 123 -1.64 4.04 8.24
N LEU A 124 -2.65 3.20 8.43
CA LEU A 124 -2.53 1.75 8.32
C LEU A 124 -3.44 1.18 7.24
N MET A 125 -2.91 0.23 6.48
CA MET A 125 -3.66 -0.62 5.57
C MET A 125 -3.62 -2.05 6.09
N TRP A 126 -4.75 -2.58 6.54
CA TRP A 126 -4.85 -4.00 6.85
C TRP A 126 -4.69 -4.83 5.58
N SER A 127 -3.58 -5.55 5.52
CA SER A 127 -3.32 -6.56 4.52
C SER A 127 -4.22 -7.77 4.83
N ASN A 128 -5.43 -7.81 4.25
CA ASN A 128 -6.39 -8.91 4.39
C ASN A 128 -5.97 -10.20 3.65
N ARG A 129 -4.66 -10.41 3.61
CA ARG A 129 -3.90 -11.52 3.07
C ARG A 129 -2.61 -11.61 3.88
N MET A 130 -2.31 -12.77 4.44
CA MET A 130 -1.01 -13.00 5.07
C MET A 130 0.11 -12.98 4.02
N PRO A 131 1.36 -12.65 4.43
CA PRO A 131 2.50 -12.72 3.54
C PRO A 131 2.70 -14.16 3.04
N ARG A 132 3.40 -14.33 1.92
CA ARG A 132 3.70 -15.67 1.41
C ARG A 132 4.60 -16.41 2.39
N GLY A 133 4.19 -17.63 2.73
CA GLY A 133 4.98 -18.52 3.61
C GLY A 133 6.15 -19.19 2.89
N VAL A 134 6.17 -19.20 1.55
CA VAL A 134 7.21 -19.81 0.72
C VAL A 134 7.54 -18.86 -0.44
N LEU A 135 8.82 -18.51 -0.56
CA LEU A 135 9.41 -17.74 -1.65
C LEU A 135 10.82 -18.31 -1.98
N PRO A 136 11.30 -18.22 -3.23
CA PRO A 136 10.52 -17.92 -4.42
C PRO A 136 9.42 -18.98 -4.64
N VAL A 137 8.35 -18.59 -5.34
CA VAL A 137 7.29 -19.52 -5.78
C VAL A 137 7.91 -20.48 -6.80
N ARG A 138 7.86 -21.78 -6.51
CA ARG A 138 8.56 -22.83 -7.29
C ARG A 138 7.71 -23.53 -8.36
N HIS A 139 6.39 -23.45 -8.23
CA HIS A 139 5.48 -24.18 -9.10
C HIS A 139 4.46 -23.21 -9.72
N ASP A 140 4.29 -23.33 -11.04
CA ASP A 140 3.26 -22.64 -11.81
C ASP A 140 1.88 -23.30 -11.65
N HIS A 141 1.82 -24.52 -11.13
CA HIS A 141 0.61 -25.25 -10.78
C HIS A 141 0.17 -25.00 -9.32
N GLY A 142 -1.13 -24.91 -9.06
CA GLY A 142 -1.73 -24.68 -7.72
C GLY A 142 -2.70 -23.49 -7.66
N HIS A 143 -3.31 -23.27 -6.50
CA HIS A 143 -4.28 -22.18 -6.31
C HIS A 143 -3.62 -20.80 -6.49
N GLU A 144 -4.21 -19.94 -7.34
CA GLU A 144 -3.73 -18.57 -7.60
C GLU A 144 -3.47 -17.79 -6.29
N ILE A 145 -4.38 -17.97 -5.33
CA ILE A 145 -4.22 -17.56 -3.93
C ILE A 145 -4.00 -18.80 -3.06
N ASP A 146 -2.85 -18.85 -2.38
CA ASP A 146 -2.55 -19.88 -1.38
C ASP A 146 -3.58 -19.82 -0.22
N PRO A 147 -4.33 -20.90 0.07
CA PRO A 147 -5.29 -20.94 1.17
C PRO A 147 -4.71 -20.56 2.53
N GLY A 148 -3.42 -20.83 2.78
CA GLY A 148 -2.73 -20.44 4.01
C GLY A 148 -2.55 -18.93 4.18
N ARG A 149 -2.80 -18.15 3.12
CA ARG A 149 -2.76 -16.68 3.15
C ARG A 149 -4.10 -16.04 3.47
N LEU A 150 -5.19 -16.80 3.49
CA LEU A 150 -6.52 -16.26 3.75
C LEU A 150 -6.59 -15.79 5.21
N VAL A 151 -7.00 -14.54 5.41
CA VAL A 151 -7.20 -13.95 6.75
C VAL A 151 -8.68 -14.09 7.09
N TYR A 152 -9.03 -15.16 7.81
CA TYR A 152 -10.42 -15.35 8.20
C TYR A 152 -10.79 -14.46 9.39
N THR A 153 -11.68 -13.48 9.15
CA THR A 153 -12.28 -12.62 10.19
C THR A 153 -13.75 -12.95 10.45
N ASP A 154 -14.25 -12.53 11.61
CA ASP A 154 -15.67 -12.38 11.93
C ASP A 154 -15.90 -10.98 12.54
N PRO A 155 -17.14 -10.54 12.86
CA PRO A 155 -17.37 -9.23 13.45
C PRO A 155 -16.69 -8.99 14.81
N ASP A 156 -16.38 -10.05 15.57
CA ASP A 156 -15.70 -9.91 16.87
C ASP A 156 -14.18 -9.78 16.68
N ASP A 157 -13.56 -10.57 15.79
CA ASP A 157 -12.16 -10.40 15.39
C ASP A 157 -11.91 -9.02 14.75
N PHE A 158 -12.83 -8.55 13.89
CA PHE A 158 -12.72 -7.20 13.33
C PHE A 158 -12.77 -6.13 14.42
N MET A 159 -13.60 -6.32 15.45
CA MET A 159 -13.63 -5.41 16.59
C MET A 159 -12.37 -5.48 17.45
N GLU A 160 -11.80 -6.66 17.65
CA GLU A 160 -10.53 -6.85 18.34
C GLU A 160 -9.40 -6.11 17.61
N LEU A 161 -9.35 -6.22 16.29
CA LEU A 161 -8.44 -5.44 15.46
C LEU A 161 -8.64 -3.93 15.67
N ILE A 162 -9.87 -3.43 15.58
CA ILE A 162 -10.15 -2.00 15.76
C ILE A 162 -9.75 -1.50 17.16
N GLN A 163 -10.00 -2.29 18.21
CA GLN A 163 -9.57 -1.97 19.58
C GLN A 163 -8.04 -1.93 19.68
N TYR A 164 -7.35 -2.93 19.11
CA TYR A 164 -5.89 -2.97 19.06
C TYR A 164 -5.31 -1.73 18.37
N LEU A 165 -5.90 -1.34 17.23
CA LEU A 165 -5.46 -0.18 16.46
C LEU A 165 -5.72 1.14 17.20
N GLU A 166 -6.86 1.27 17.88
CA GLU A 166 -7.21 2.44 18.68
C GLU A 166 -6.19 2.67 19.80
N GLU A 167 -5.95 1.62 20.59
CA GLU A 167 -5.08 1.68 21.77
C GLU A 167 -3.63 2.02 21.42
N ARG A 168 -3.14 1.59 20.25
CA ARG A 168 -1.71 1.67 19.90
C ARG A 168 -1.37 2.71 18.84
N TYR A 169 -2.28 2.99 17.91
CA TYR A 169 -1.97 3.77 16.71
C TYR A 169 -2.90 4.95 16.49
N PHE A 170 -4.22 4.79 16.51
CA PHE A 170 -5.14 5.90 16.19
C PHE A 170 -5.05 7.06 17.18
N SER A 171 -4.63 6.78 18.42
CA SER A 171 -4.42 7.77 19.47
C SER A 171 -3.14 8.60 19.29
N ARG A 172 -2.24 8.20 18.38
CA ARG A 172 -0.98 8.91 18.15
C ARG A 172 -1.21 10.25 17.45
N THR A 173 -0.46 11.26 17.85
CA THR A 173 -0.61 12.63 17.34
C THR A 173 -0.23 12.79 15.87
N ASN A 174 0.58 11.89 15.34
CA ASN A 174 0.96 11.83 13.93
C ASN A 174 0.14 10.80 13.13
N TYR A 175 -0.96 10.26 13.67
CA TYR A 175 -1.85 9.43 12.86
C TYR A 175 -2.60 10.30 11.85
N PHE A 176 -2.58 9.91 10.58
CA PHE A 176 -3.19 10.66 9.49
C PHE A 176 -4.71 10.56 9.55
N LEU A 177 -5.37 11.72 9.43
CA LEU A 177 -6.81 11.86 9.54
C LEU A 177 -7.38 12.40 8.22
N ILE A 178 -8.54 11.87 7.81
CA ILE A 178 -9.40 12.48 6.79
C ILE A 178 -10.62 13.05 7.50
N ASP A 179 -10.92 14.33 7.31
CA ASP A 179 -12.04 15.02 7.96
C ASP A 179 -12.08 14.86 9.50
N ASN A 180 -10.91 14.80 10.14
CA ASN A 180 -10.72 14.51 11.57
C ASN A 180 -11.12 13.08 12.01
N MET A 181 -11.19 12.13 11.08
CA MET A 181 -11.38 10.71 11.36
C MET A 181 -10.10 9.93 11.00
N PRO A 182 -9.64 8.97 11.83
CA PRO A 182 -8.52 8.11 11.48
C PRO A 182 -8.76 7.42 10.14
N LEU A 183 -7.80 7.51 9.22
CA LEU A 183 -7.81 6.74 7.98
C LEU A 183 -7.38 5.29 8.27
N PHE A 184 -8.21 4.32 7.94
CA PHE A 184 -7.87 2.91 7.99
C PHE A 184 -8.32 2.21 6.70
N SER A 185 -7.41 1.52 6.04
CA SER A 185 -7.68 0.91 4.73
C SER A 185 -7.70 -0.62 4.81
N ILE A 186 -8.53 -1.27 4.01
CA ILE A 186 -8.56 -2.75 3.90
C ILE A 186 -8.11 -3.15 2.49
N PHE A 187 -6.92 -3.74 2.39
CA PHE A 187 -6.45 -4.44 1.18
C PHE A 187 -7.26 -5.71 0.94
N ASP A 188 -7.51 -6.09 -0.31
CA ASP A 188 -8.44 -7.19 -0.67
C ASP A 188 -9.78 -7.07 0.08
N SER A 189 -10.32 -5.85 0.04
CA SER A 189 -11.63 -5.50 0.59
C SER A 189 -12.77 -6.35 0.00
N ALA A 190 -12.58 -6.87 -1.21
CA ALA A 190 -13.50 -7.79 -1.84
C ALA A 190 -13.57 -9.14 -1.11
N PHE A 191 -12.44 -9.66 -0.65
CA PHE A 191 -12.43 -10.86 0.19
C PHE A 191 -13.09 -10.62 1.54
N PHE A 192 -12.88 -9.45 2.17
CA PHE A 192 -13.59 -9.07 3.40
C PHE A 192 -15.11 -9.15 3.23
N LEU A 193 -15.64 -8.58 2.13
CA LEU A 193 -17.07 -8.65 1.83
C LEU A 193 -17.56 -10.05 1.46
N ARG A 194 -16.80 -10.81 0.67
CA ARG A 194 -17.19 -12.20 0.32
C ARG A 194 -17.20 -13.12 1.53
N GLN A 195 -16.28 -12.91 2.47
CA GLN A 195 -16.20 -13.72 3.66
C GLN A 195 -17.35 -13.44 4.63
N LEU A 196 -17.59 -12.17 4.96
CA LEU A 196 -18.62 -11.80 5.94
C LEU A 196 -20.03 -11.74 5.34
N GLY A 197 -20.14 -11.45 4.04
CA GLY A 197 -21.36 -10.92 3.46
C GLY A 197 -21.54 -9.43 3.80
N VAL A 198 -22.26 -8.72 2.93
CA VAL A 198 -22.43 -7.26 3.01
C VAL A 198 -23.11 -6.83 4.31
N ASP A 199 -24.13 -7.58 4.77
CA ASP A 199 -24.89 -7.22 5.97
C ASP A 199 -24.08 -7.35 7.26
N LEU A 200 -23.28 -8.41 7.41
CA LEU A 200 -22.42 -8.58 8.59
C LEU A 200 -21.24 -7.61 8.54
N ALA A 201 -20.67 -7.37 7.35
CA ALA A 201 -19.65 -6.33 7.17
C ALA A 201 -20.18 -4.94 7.57
N CYS A 202 -21.42 -4.60 7.17
CA CYS A 202 -22.10 -3.36 7.56
C CYS A 202 -22.23 -3.24 9.09
N LYS A 203 -22.70 -4.30 9.75
CA LYS A 203 -22.81 -4.33 11.21
C LYS A 203 -21.45 -4.20 11.90
N ALA A 204 -20.42 -4.87 11.40
CA ALA A 204 -19.07 -4.81 11.94
C ALA A 204 -18.45 -3.41 11.81
N ILE A 205 -18.51 -2.80 10.61
CA ILE A 205 -18.02 -1.44 10.35
C ILE A 205 -18.79 -0.41 11.18
N LYS A 206 -20.12 -0.53 11.26
CA LYS A 206 -20.94 0.34 12.10
C LYS A 206 -20.52 0.25 13.57
N ARG A 207 -20.36 -0.97 14.11
CA ARG A 207 -19.92 -1.19 15.50
C ARG A 207 -18.54 -0.57 15.76
N ALA A 208 -17.62 -0.67 14.81
CA ALA A 208 -16.29 -0.07 14.89
C ALA A 208 -16.35 1.47 14.92
N LYS A 209 -17.13 2.08 14.01
CA LYS A 209 -17.37 3.53 13.98
C LYS A 209 -17.97 4.04 15.29
N GLU A 210 -19.02 3.38 15.79
CA GLU A 210 -19.67 3.74 17.06
C GLU A 210 -18.73 3.58 18.27
N TYR A 211 -17.89 2.55 18.28
CA TYR A 211 -16.88 2.36 19.33
C TYR A 211 -15.90 3.54 19.37
N LEU A 212 -15.39 3.99 18.22
CA LEU A 212 -14.48 5.13 18.16
C LEU A 212 -15.17 6.45 18.53
N VAL A 213 -16.44 6.64 18.16
CA VAL A 213 -17.21 7.81 18.64
C VAL A 213 -17.31 7.82 20.18
N ARG A 214 -17.58 6.66 20.82
CA ARG A 214 -17.60 6.56 22.30
C ARG A 214 -16.23 6.82 22.93
N LYS A 215 -15.14 6.57 22.23
CA LYS A 215 -13.76 6.90 22.65
C LYS A 215 -13.39 8.37 22.42
N GLY A 216 -14.28 9.17 21.82
CA GLY A 216 -14.08 10.61 21.59
C GLY A 216 -13.48 10.97 20.24
N TYR A 217 -13.41 10.03 19.30
CA TYR A 217 -13.09 10.32 17.90
C TYR A 217 -14.34 10.85 17.18
N ARG A 218 -14.16 11.59 16.07
CA ARG A 218 -15.29 12.00 15.23
C ARG A 218 -15.96 10.80 14.54
N GLY A 219 -15.19 9.74 14.28
CA GLY A 219 -15.60 8.53 13.58
C GLY A 219 -14.38 7.73 13.16
N LEU A 220 -14.55 6.88 12.14
CA LEU A 220 -13.50 6.14 11.46
C LEU A 220 -13.71 6.34 9.96
N HIS A 221 -12.66 6.73 9.23
CA HIS A 221 -12.71 6.74 7.77
C HIS A 221 -12.17 5.42 7.25
N ILE A 222 -13.04 4.55 6.78
CA ILE A 222 -12.65 3.24 6.27
C ILE A 222 -12.61 3.24 4.74
N MET A 223 -11.44 2.90 4.18
CA MET A 223 -11.20 2.89 2.74
C MET A 223 -11.09 1.47 2.21
N ALA A 224 -11.87 1.15 1.17
CA ALA A 224 -11.76 -0.13 0.48
C ALA A 224 -10.67 -0.05 -0.60
N ILE A 225 -9.75 -1.02 -0.59
CA ILE A 225 -8.70 -1.14 -1.60
C ILE A 225 -9.01 -2.30 -2.55
N ASN A 226 -8.82 -2.04 -3.84
CA ASN A 226 -9.06 -2.97 -4.95
C ASN A 226 -10.49 -3.51 -5.01
N PRO A 227 -11.52 -2.65 -4.95
CA PRO A 227 -12.90 -3.09 -5.13
C PRO A 227 -13.07 -3.63 -6.57
N PRO A 228 -13.59 -4.85 -6.79
CA PRO A 228 -13.90 -5.29 -8.13
C PRO A 228 -15.13 -4.55 -8.63
N VAL A 229 -15.12 -4.23 -9.93
CA VAL A 229 -16.24 -3.58 -10.62
C VAL A 229 -17.58 -4.27 -10.36
N THR A 230 -17.59 -5.60 -10.31
CA THR A 230 -18.80 -6.41 -10.10
C THR A 230 -19.42 -6.27 -8.70
N MET A 231 -18.69 -5.75 -7.70
CA MET A 231 -19.17 -5.58 -6.33
C MET A 231 -19.19 -4.11 -5.90
N ILE A 232 -18.94 -3.17 -6.82
CA ILE A 232 -18.60 -1.79 -6.45
C ILE A 232 -19.68 -1.07 -5.62
N MET A 233 -20.96 -1.33 -5.90
CA MET A 233 -22.09 -0.77 -5.15
C MET A 233 -22.19 -1.31 -3.72
N GLU A 234 -21.66 -2.51 -3.47
CA GLU A 234 -21.77 -3.18 -2.17
C GLU A 234 -20.87 -2.55 -1.11
N PHE A 235 -19.78 -1.87 -1.51
CA PHE A 235 -18.88 -1.20 -0.58
C PHE A 235 -19.56 -0.06 0.17
N LYS A 236 -20.38 0.73 -0.52
CA LYS A 236 -21.17 1.79 0.12
C LYS A 236 -22.19 1.20 1.11
N LYS A 237 -22.87 0.11 0.73
CA LYS A 237 -23.84 -0.58 1.60
C LYS A 237 -23.17 -1.19 2.84
N ALA A 238 -21.97 -1.73 2.69
CA ALA A 238 -21.15 -2.23 3.79
C ALA A 238 -20.62 -1.11 4.71
N GLY A 239 -20.75 0.17 4.33
CA GLY A 239 -20.38 1.31 5.17
C GLY A 239 -18.96 1.82 4.97
N PHE A 240 -18.31 1.50 3.84
CA PHE A 240 -17.06 2.15 3.44
C PHE A 240 -17.29 3.61 3.07
N ASP A 241 -16.29 4.46 3.37
CA ASP A 241 -16.37 5.91 3.15
C ASP A 241 -15.71 6.33 1.83
N SER A 242 -14.77 5.51 1.33
CA SER A 242 -14.04 5.80 0.09
C SER A 242 -13.44 4.54 -0.52
N LEU A 243 -13.02 4.68 -1.78
CA LEU A 243 -12.35 3.65 -2.55
C LEU A 243 -10.95 4.11 -2.97
N SER A 244 -10.04 3.16 -3.10
CA SER A 244 -8.76 3.36 -3.79
C SER A 244 -8.26 2.01 -4.33
N HIS A 245 -7.07 2.03 -4.89
CA HIS A 245 -6.33 0.84 -5.29
C HIS A 245 -4.96 0.83 -4.61
N TYR A 246 -4.35 -0.35 -4.53
CA TYR A 246 -2.95 -0.47 -4.13
C TYR A 246 -2.09 -0.15 -5.34
N VAL A 247 -1.53 -1.18 -5.97
CA VAL A 247 -0.99 -1.09 -7.32
C VAL A 247 -2.14 -1.19 -8.34
N TRP A 248 -2.27 -0.20 -9.21
CA TRP A 248 -3.32 -0.16 -10.24
C TRP A 248 -2.85 -0.65 -11.62
N LEU A 249 -1.56 -0.99 -11.70
CA LEU A 249 -0.91 -1.69 -12.80
C LEU A 249 -0.38 -3.01 -12.24
N PRO A 250 -0.40 -4.13 -12.98
CA PRO A 250 -0.58 -4.28 -14.43
C PRO A 250 -2.05 -4.53 -14.81
N GLU A 251 -2.29 -4.93 -16.07
CA GLU A 251 -3.52 -5.62 -16.46
C GLU A 251 -3.39 -7.13 -16.25
N TRP A 252 -4.29 -7.71 -15.46
CA TRP A 252 -4.29 -9.14 -15.13
C TRP A 252 -4.96 -9.96 -16.23
N LYS A 253 -4.77 -9.54 -17.49
CA LYS A 253 -5.18 -10.17 -18.74
C LYS A 253 -4.18 -9.79 -19.84
N GLY A 254 -4.13 -10.57 -20.91
CA GLY A 254 -3.31 -10.27 -22.08
C GLY A 254 -1.86 -10.76 -21.99
N GLY A 255 -0.96 -10.05 -22.68
CA GLY A 255 0.43 -10.44 -22.88
C GLY A 255 1.29 -10.40 -21.61
N CYS A 256 2.46 -11.03 -21.68
CA CYS A 256 3.40 -11.10 -20.55
C CYS A 256 4.18 -9.81 -20.30
N LEU A 257 4.54 -9.12 -21.38
CA LEU A 257 5.10 -7.79 -21.31
C LEU A 257 3.97 -6.80 -21.63
N GLN A 258 3.84 -5.77 -20.80
CA GLN A 258 2.83 -4.71 -20.97
C GLN A 258 3.52 -3.34 -20.91
N ASP A 259 3.19 -2.45 -21.82
CA ASP A 259 3.80 -1.13 -21.89
C ASP A 259 3.25 -0.19 -20.80
N TYR A 260 4.14 0.44 -20.04
CA TYR A 260 3.77 1.36 -18.97
C TYR A 260 2.97 2.57 -19.47
N GLY A 261 3.37 3.17 -20.60
CA GLY A 261 2.73 4.35 -21.16
C GLY A 261 1.27 4.10 -21.54
N GLU A 262 1.01 3.00 -22.25
CA GLU A 262 -0.34 2.57 -22.61
C GLU A 262 -1.21 2.33 -21.38
N LEU A 263 -0.67 1.58 -20.43
CA LEU A 263 -1.32 1.19 -19.18
C LEU A 263 -1.75 2.40 -18.34
N THR A 264 -0.86 3.39 -18.12
CA THR A 264 -1.22 4.60 -17.36
C THR A 264 -2.30 5.43 -18.05
N GLY A 265 -2.37 5.40 -19.38
CA GLY A 265 -3.45 6.00 -20.18
C GLY A 265 -4.80 5.40 -19.80
N ILE A 266 -4.91 4.08 -19.90
CA ILE A 266 -6.12 3.30 -19.58
C ILE A 266 -6.54 3.55 -18.13
N ARG A 267 -5.62 3.32 -17.18
CA ARG A 267 -5.91 3.37 -15.75
C ARG A 267 -6.40 4.71 -15.25
N SER A 268 -5.84 5.80 -15.78
CA SER A 268 -6.28 7.15 -15.43
C SER A 268 -7.71 7.45 -15.86
N GLY A 269 -8.23 6.75 -16.88
CA GLY A 269 -9.61 6.89 -17.35
C GLY A 269 -10.66 6.15 -16.52
N GLU A 270 -10.24 5.20 -15.67
CA GLU A 270 -11.16 4.32 -14.94
C GLU A 270 -11.63 4.92 -13.60
N TRP A 271 -10.98 5.96 -13.09
CA TRP A 271 -11.25 6.49 -11.74
C TRP A 271 -12.68 7.04 -11.58
N ASN A 272 -13.20 7.76 -12.58
CA ASN A 272 -14.59 8.25 -12.56
C ASN A 272 -15.58 7.08 -12.50
N TYR A 273 -15.31 6.00 -13.22
CA TYR A 273 -16.16 4.81 -13.19
C TYR A 273 -16.27 4.24 -11.77
N PHE A 274 -15.17 4.21 -11.01
CA PHE A 274 -15.21 3.75 -9.62
C PHE A 274 -15.97 4.70 -8.70
N ALA A 275 -15.73 6.00 -8.82
CA ALA A 275 -16.42 7.01 -8.01
C ALA A 275 -17.94 7.01 -8.28
N GLU A 276 -18.34 7.09 -9.54
CA GLU A 276 -19.74 7.13 -9.96
C GLU A 276 -20.46 5.81 -9.65
N GLY A 277 -19.83 4.66 -9.94
CA GLY A 277 -20.41 3.34 -9.72
C GLY A 277 -20.61 2.98 -8.25
N SER A 278 -19.78 3.51 -7.36
CA SER A 278 -19.93 3.31 -5.91
C SER A 278 -20.74 4.41 -5.21
N ASN A 279 -20.80 5.60 -5.81
CA ASN A 279 -21.23 6.82 -5.14
C ASN A 279 -20.44 7.08 -3.84
N LEU A 280 -19.12 6.82 -3.89
CA LEU A 280 -18.12 7.10 -2.87
C LEU A 280 -16.99 7.93 -3.46
N ALA A 281 -16.26 8.65 -2.61
CA ALA A 281 -15.03 9.30 -3.04
C ALA A 281 -14.01 8.25 -3.51
N TYR A 282 -13.36 8.51 -4.64
CA TYR A 282 -12.26 7.70 -5.13
C TYR A 282 -10.95 8.46 -4.98
N TYR A 283 -9.98 7.86 -4.31
CA TYR A 283 -8.64 8.41 -4.16
C TYR A 283 -7.69 7.66 -5.10
N PRO A 284 -7.15 8.29 -6.14
CA PRO A 284 -6.31 7.60 -7.11
C PRO A 284 -5.01 7.12 -6.48
N SER A 285 -4.60 5.91 -6.86
CA SER A 285 -3.28 5.35 -6.58
C SER A 285 -2.51 5.15 -7.88
N VAL A 286 -1.27 5.61 -7.91
CA VAL A 286 -0.36 5.46 -9.06
C VAL A 286 0.87 4.66 -8.66
N SER A 287 1.54 4.00 -9.60
CA SER A 287 2.76 3.24 -9.33
C SER A 287 3.87 3.55 -10.34
N PRO A 288 5.16 3.55 -9.94
CA PRO A 288 6.28 3.73 -10.87
C PRO A 288 6.46 2.57 -11.86
N GLY A 289 5.99 1.36 -11.54
CA GLY A 289 6.14 0.17 -12.37
C GLY A 289 5.37 -1.01 -11.81
N TRP A 290 5.66 -2.21 -12.32
CA TRP A 290 5.25 -3.49 -11.76
C TRP A 290 6.07 -4.64 -12.37
N ASP A 291 6.68 -5.47 -11.53
CA ASP A 291 7.35 -6.71 -11.90
C ASP A 291 7.62 -7.55 -10.65
N ALA A 292 6.76 -8.53 -10.41
CA ALA A 292 6.89 -9.48 -9.31
C ALA A 292 7.85 -10.65 -9.60
N SER A 293 8.49 -10.69 -10.77
CA SER A 293 9.28 -11.84 -11.20
C SER A 293 10.42 -12.26 -10.26
N PRO A 294 11.04 -11.39 -9.43
CA PRO A 294 11.97 -11.83 -8.38
C PRO A 294 11.37 -12.82 -7.38
N ARG A 295 10.05 -12.79 -7.17
CA ARG A 295 9.33 -13.71 -6.28
C ARG A 295 9.11 -15.09 -6.90
N GLY A 296 9.41 -15.31 -8.17
CA GLY A 296 9.24 -16.59 -8.87
C GLY A 296 10.57 -17.29 -9.14
N GLU A 297 10.59 -18.61 -9.08
CA GLU A 297 11.73 -19.40 -9.50
C GLU A 297 11.94 -19.29 -11.02
N LEU A 298 13.17 -19.40 -11.50
CA LEU A 298 13.45 -19.32 -12.93
C LEU A 298 13.14 -20.67 -13.61
N HIS A 299 12.21 -20.67 -14.57
CA HIS A 299 11.83 -21.86 -15.36
C HIS A 299 12.44 -21.86 -16.77
N GLY A 300 13.71 -21.47 -16.90
CA GLY A 300 14.37 -21.32 -18.20
C GLY A 300 13.57 -20.40 -19.13
N ASN A 301 13.20 -20.89 -20.32
CA ASN A 301 12.43 -20.14 -21.34
C ASN A 301 10.91 -20.12 -21.11
N GLN A 302 10.39 -20.80 -20.09
CA GLN A 302 8.95 -20.84 -19.83
C GLN A 302 8.45 -19.48 -19.31
N LYS A 303 7.28 -19.06 -19.80
CA LYS A 303 6.60 -17.83 -19.38
C LYS A 303 5.25 -18.19 -18.74
N PRO A 304 5.22 -18.53 -17.43
CA PRO A 304 3.95 -18.82 -16.77
C PRO A 304 3.05 -17.58 -16.78
N PHE A 305 1.80 -17.72 -17.26
CA PHE A 305 0.78 -16.67 -17.22
C PHE A 305 0.07 -16.64 -15.86
N ARG A 306 0.87 -16.47 -14.80
CA ARG A 306 0.42 -16.44 -13.41
C ARG A 306 1.39 -15.63 -12.57
N TYR A 307 0.88 -14.98 -11.52
CA TYR A 307 1.73 -14.41 -10.48
C TYR A 307 2.67 -15.47 -9.87
N PRO A 308 3.96 -15.17 -9.62
CA PRO A 308 4.61 -13.87 -9.81
C PRO A 308 5.34 -13.68 -11.15
N TRP A 309 5.28 -14.66 -12.06
CA TRP A 309 5.97 -14.58 -13.37
C TRP A 309 5.30 -13.63 -14.37
N TRP A 310 4.03 -13.30 -14.14
CA TRP A 310 3.19 -12.53 -15.03
C TRP A 310 2.19 -11.67 -14.26
N PRO A 311 1.82 -10.49 -14.79
CA PRO A 311 2.47 -9.76 -15.88
C PRO A 311 3.75 -9.04 -15.44
N ILE A 312 4.55 -8.59 -16.41
CA ILE A 312 5.69 -7.69 -16.22
C ILE A 312 5.41 -6.40 -17.01
N VAL A 313 5.45 -5.26 -16.32
CA VAL A 313 5.32 -3.95 -16.96
C VAL A 313 6.71 -3.46 -17.36
N VAL A 314 6.85 -3.04 -18.61
CA VAL A 314 8.10 -2.59 -19.23
C VAL A 314 7.97 -1.14 -19.71
N ASN A 315 9.10 -0.54 -20.08
CA ASN A 315 9.22 0.83 -20.55
C ASN A 315 8.78 1.88 -19.50
N GLU A 316 8.80 1.51 -18.22
CA GLU A 316 8.63 2.46 -17.13
C GLU A 316 9.76 3.51 -17.13
N HIS A 317 9.38 4.77 -16.90
CA HIS A 317 10.31 5.89 -16.87
C HIS A 317 9.78 7.02 -15.96
N PRO A 318 10.64 7.73 -15.20
CA PRO A 318 10.22 8.83 -14.31
C PRO A 318 9.34 9.90 -14.97
N GLY A 319 9.58 10.19 -16.26
CA GLY A 319 8.75 11.12 -17.04
C GLY A 319 7.31 10.63 -17.26
N LEU A 320 7.11 9.33 -17.52
CA LEU A 320 5.77 8.75 -17.67
C LEU A 320 5.06 8.68 -16.32
N PHE A 321 5.78 8.31 -15.26
CA PHE A 321 5.26 8.34 -13.89
C PHE A 321 4.84 9.76 -13.45
N SER A 322 5.65 10.78 -13.72
CA SER A 322 5.29 12.19 -13.53
C SER A 322 3.98 12.54 -14.25
N GLY A 323 3.78 12.07 -15.49
CA GLY A 323 2.51 12.20 -16.21
C GLY A 323 1.34 11.52 -15.51
N PHE A 324 1.52 10.29 -15.01
CA PHE A 324 0.47 9.55 -14.32
C PHE A 324 0.09 10.18 -12.98
N LEU A 325 1.08 10.59 -12.18
CA LEU A 325 0.88 11.28 -10.90
C LEU A 325 0.16 12.63 -11.10
N ARG A 326 0.54 13.42 -12.10
CA ARG A 326 -0.15 14.68 -12.43
C ARG A 326 -1.64 14.47 -12.70
N LYS A 327 -2.00 13.42 -13.45
CA LYS A 327 -3.41 13.07 -13.68
C LYS A 327 -4.12 12.73 -12.36
N ALA A 328 -3.49 11.96 -11.47
CA ALA A 328 -4.05 11.60 -10.16
C ALA A 328 -4.29 12.82 -9.27
N ILE A 329 -3.31 13.74 -9.24
CA ILE A 329 -3.42 15.01 -8.52
C ILE A 329 -4.58 15.85 -9.08
N HIS A 330 -4.63 16.06 -10.40
CA HIS A 330 -5.73 16.80 -11.03
C HIS A 330 -7.09 16.17 -10.76
N TYR A 331 -7.17 14.84 -10.83
CA TYR A 331 -8.40 14.11 -10.54
C TYR A 331 -8.89 14.37 -9.11
N THR A 332 -8.03 14.19 -8.11
CA THR A 332 -8.47 14.32 -6.71
C THR A 332 -8.79 15.76 -6.34
N MET A 333 -8.01 16.73 -6.83
CA MET A 333 -8.29 18.16 -6.64
C MET A 333 -9.63 18.60 -7.22
N ARG A 334 -10.07 17.96 -8.31
CA ARG A 334 -11.35 18.29 -8.97
C ARG A 334 -12.54 17.58 -8.34
N ASN A 335 -12.37 16.33 -7.91
CA ASN A 335 -13.50 15.45 -7.60
C ASN A 335 -13.69 15.20 -6.10
N ASN A 336 -12.69 15.49 -5.24
CA ASN A 336 -12.76 15.20 -3.81
C ASN A 336 -12.67 16.49 -3.00
N THR A 337 -13.53 16.61 -1.97
CA THR A 337 -13.50 17.73 -1.02
C THR A 337 -12.17 17.81 -0.27
N THR A 338 -11.59 16.65 0.05
CA THR A 338 -10.28 16.52 0.68
C THR A 338 -9.33 15.88 -0.35
N PRO A 339 -8.54 16.67 -1.08
CA PRO A 339 -7.70 16.15 -2.17
C PRO A 339 -6.60 15.24 -1.65
N LEU A 340 -6.59 14.00 -2.11
CA LEU A 340 -5.72 12.94 -1.63
C LEU A 340 -5.41 11.95 -2.77
N CYS A 341 -4.14 11.63 -2.95
CA CYS A 341 -3.72 10.54 -3.82
C CYS A 341 -2.65 9.69 -3.16
N PHE A 342 -2.48 8.48 -3.70
CA PHE A 342 -1.55 7.49 -3.18
C PHE A 342 -0.51 7.10 -4.23
N ILE A 343 0.65 6.67 -3.77
CA ILE A 343 1.68 6.06 -4.59
C ILE A 343 1.94 4.65 -4.04
N ALA A 344 1.75 3.65 -4.89
CA ALA A 344 2.18 2.27 -4.68
C ALA A 344 3.54 2.07 -5.40
N SER A 345 4.66 2.11 -4.70
CA SER A 345 4.81 2.24 -3.25
C SER A 345 6.09 3.02 -2.90
N TRP A 346 6.35 3.23 -1.62
CA TRP A 346 7.66 3.70 -1.14
C TRP A 346 8.74 2.67 -1.49
N ASN A 347 8.53 1.39 -1.14
CA ASN A 347 9.61 0.38 -1.06
C ASN A 347 9.26 -1.07 -1.43
N GLU A 348 8.26 -1.35 -2.29
CA GLU A 348 7.97 -2.73 -2.71
C GLU A 348 8.92 -3.21 -3.83
N TRP A 349 10.21 -3.35 -3.52
CA TRP A 349 11.27 -3.77 -4.46
C TRP A 349 11.02 -5.12 -5.13
N SER A 350 10.50 -6.09 -4.38
CA SER A 350 10.22 -7.45 -4.85
C SER A 350 9.08 -7.54 -5.87
N GLU A 351 8.27 -6.48 -5.99
CA GLU A 351 7.25 -6.33 -7.04
C GLU A 351 7.53 -5.17 -7.99
N GLY A 352 8.71 -4.54 -7.89
CA GLY A 352 9.16 -3.54 -8.86
C GLY A 352 8.38 -2.23 -8.87
N HIS A 353 7.60 -1.93 -7.84
CA HIS A 353 6.86 -0.67 -7.71
C HIS A 353 7.32 0.09 -6.46
N TYR A 354 8.38 0.88 -6.58
CA TYR A 354 8.97 1.63 -5.45
C TYR A 354 9.38 3.04 -5.87
N LEU A 355 9.42 3.95 -4.91
CA LEU A 355 9.93 5.32 -5.06
C LEU A 355 11.36 5.46 -4.58
N GLU A 356 11.81 4.57 -3.70
CA GLU A 356 13.16 4.64 -3.13
C GLU A 356 14.24 4.73 -4.23
N PRO A 357 15.32 5.50 -4.01
CA PRO A 357 16.35 5.69 -5.02
C PRO A 357 17.01 4.37 -5.44
N ASP A 358 17.17 4.19 -6.74
CA ASP A 358 17.78 3.01 -7.34
C ASP A 358 18.99 3.37 -8.21
N ALA A 359 19.75 2.35 -8.62
CA ALA A 359 20.94 2.53 -9.46
C ALA A 359 20.63 2.97 -10.91
N ARG A 360 19.39 2.80 -11.39
CA ARG A 360 19.02 3.11 -12.79
C ARG A 360 18.59 4.56 -12.96
N PHE A 361 17.83 5.09 -12.01
CA PHE A 361 17.19 6.40 -12.08
C PHE A 361 17.55 7.31 -10.89
N GLY A 362 18.34 6.84 -9.92
CA GLY A 362 18.71 7.63 -8.76
C GLY A 362 17.47 8.14 -8.03
N THR A 363 17.40 9.46 -7.82
CA THR A 363 16.27 10.14 -7.17
C THR A 363 15.14 10.54 -8.13
N ALA A 364 15.20 10.21 -9.41
CA ALA A 364 14.28 10.76 -10.41
C ALA A 364 12.80 10.42 -10.16
N TRP A 365 12.48 9.27 -9.55
CA TRP A 365 11.10 8.95 -9.12
C TRP A 365 10.58 9.95 -8.08
N LEU A 366 11.41 10.28 -7.09
CA LEU A 366 11.11 11.24 -6.04
C LEU A 366 11.06 12.68 -6.59
N GLU A 367 11.95 13.03 -7.52
CA GLU A 367 11.93 14.33 -8.20
C GLU A 367 10.64 14.54 -8.99
N ALA A 368 10.11 13.49 -9.61
CA ALA A 368 8.79 13.53 -10.25
C ALA A 368 7.68 13.87 -9.24
N VAL A 369 7.70 13.27 -8.03
CA VAL A 369 6.74 13.61 -6.97
C VAL A 369 6.85 15.08 -6.57
N ARG A 370 8.07 15.54 -6.26
CA ARG A 370 8.31 16.93 -5.84
C ARG A 370 7.84 17.92 -6.89
N LYS A 371 8.15 17.66 -8.16
CA LYS A 371 7.75 18.50 -9.30
C LYS A 371 6.23 18.59 -9.40
N GLU A 372 5.52 17.47 -9.45
CA GLU A 372 4.07 17.52 -9.65
C GLU A 372 3.31 18.08 -8.45
N LYS A 373 3.82 17.84 -7.23
CA LYS A 373 3.26 18.47 -6.03
C LYS A 373 3.50 19.98 -6.01
N HIS A 374 4.69 20.44 -6.40
CA HIS A 374 4.98 21.87 -6.51
C HIS A 374 4.10 22.56 -7.56
N ASN A 375 3.83 21.91 -8.68
CA ASN A 375 2.97 22.47 -9.73
C ASN A 375 1.48 22.56 -9.34
N ALA A 376 1.05 21.84 -8.31
CA ALA A 376 -0.35 21.76 -7.88
C ALA A 376 -0.72 22.75 -6.76
N ILE A 377 0.28 23.37 -6.13
CA ILE A 377 0.15 24.38 -5.05
C ILE A 377 0.44 25.74 -5.66
#